data_AF-A0A523IW02-F1
#
_entry.id   AF-A0A523IW02-F1
#
_cell.length_a   1.000
_cell.length_b   1.000
_cell.length_c   1.000
_cell.angle_alpha   90.00
_cell.angle_beta   90.00
_cell.angle_gamma   90.00
#
_symmetry.space_group_name_H-M   'P 1'
#
loop_
_entity.id
_entity.type
_entity.pdbx_description
1 polymer ?
#
loop_
_entity_poly.entity_id
_entity_poly.type
_entity_poly.pdbx_seq_one_letter_code
_entity_poly.pdbx_strand_id
1 'polypeptide(L)'
;MVSDHAFPGQLERRARLFKAAAETQGHVAFPERWTQKLLQLIASDETLTTIDDRFLNNDDLPRWVRAKGLSKVYHRDHVVVRVALAIEREIQPDLLMVYLKGIDALSHVFWASVEPSNLYPPQLRPSPSGRKAGAKTLRKYYEYTDELIGVLMRRYASDDLVMIVSDHGFEAGVTGTTLPGIHESEKAIDGVVFARGPGLPRGLTAGFLKVSDVTPTILAWLGLPVAEDMDGAPAPFLNVERVERIATYDTHAIERMGGGSSGAEEEILEELQALGYIE
;
A
#
# COMPACT_ATOMS: atom_id res chain seq x y z
N MET A 1 -3.62 7.86 -9.91
CA MET A 1 -3.31 6.94 -8.80
C MET A 1 -4.57 6.16 -8.44
N VAL A 2 -4.46 4.86 -8.20
CA VAL A 2 -5.55 4.00 -7.72
C VAL A 2 -5.20 3.53 -6.31
N SER A 3 -6.14 3.72 -5.38
CA SER A 3 -5.99 3.40 -3.95
C SER A 3 -7.36 3.09 -3.35
N ASP A 4 -7.39 2.33 -2.27
CA ASP A 4 -8.60 2.03 -1.50
C ASP A 4 -9.23 3.27 -0.82
N HIS A 5 -8.53 4.41 -0.85
CA HIS A 5 -9.02 5.71 -0.37
C HIS A 5 -10.35 6.16 -0.99
N ALA A 6 -10.63 5.75 -2.23
CA ALA A 6 -11.86 6.11 -2.93
C ALA A 6 -13.06 5.21 -2.55
N PHE A 7 -12.88 4.22 -1.67
CA PHE A 7 -13.91 3.24 -1.38
C PHE A 7 -14.90 3.78 -0.33
N PRO A 8 -16.21 3.49 -0.43
CA PRO A 8 -17.24 4.07 0.45
C PRO A 8 -16.91 3.98 1.94
N GLY A 9 -16.49 2.81 2.43
CA GLY A 9 -16.14 2.65 3.84
C GLY A 9 -14.90 3.43 4.30
N GLN A 10 -13.97 3.79 3.40
CA GLN A 10 -12.85 4.68 3.73
C GLN A 10 -13.26 6.15 3.70
N LEU A 11 -14.15 6.53 2.78
CA LEU A 11 -14.72 7.87 2.71
C LEU A 11 -15.56 8.18 3.93
N GLU A 12 -16.45 7.28 4.33
CA GLU A 12 -17.26 7.42 5.55
C GLU A 12 -16.37 7.57 6.78
N ARG A 13 -15.35 6.71 6.92
CA ARG A 13 -14.39 6.78 8.02
C ARG A 13 -13.67 8.14 8.04
N ARG A 14 -13.18 8.63 6.92
CA ARG A 14 -12.50 9.94 6.84
C ARG A 14 -13.44 11.10 7.12
N ALA A 15 -14.65 11.06 6.59
CA ALA A 15 -15.66 12.07 6.84
C ALA A 15 -15.95 12.20 8.35
N ARG A 16 -16.05 11.06 9.06
CA ARG A 16 -16.18 11.05 10.52
C ARG A 16 -14.93 11.56 11.22
N LEU A 17 -13.76 11.02 10.86
CA LEU A 17 -12.46 11.42 11.43
C LEU A 17 -12.22 12.92 11.36
N PHE A 18 -12.61 13.57 10.25
CA PHE A 18 -12.40 15.00 10.05
C PHE A 18 -13.65 15.85 10.31
N LYS A 19 -14.73 15.28 10.85
CA LYS A 19 -16.03 15.94 11.04
C LYS A 19 -16.49 16.71 9.80
N ALA A 20 -16.24 16.14 8.62
CA ALA A 20 -16.53 16.78 7.34
C ALA A 20 -18.04 17.03 7.21
N ALA A 21 -18.43 18.26 6.84
CA ALA A 21 -19.82 18.59 6.56
C ALA A 21 -20.32 17.81 5.33
N ALA A 22 -21.58 17.34 5.37
CA ALA A 22 -22.20 16.56 4.29
C ALA A 22 -22.18 17.28 2.93
N GLU A 23 -22.04 18.61 2.90
CA GLU A 23 -22.03 19.45 1.69
C GLU A 23 -20.69 19.44 0.93
N THR A 24 -19.64 18.79 1.45
CA THR A 24 -18.30 18.73 0.81
C THR A 24 -18.05 17.46 -0.02
N GLN A 25 -19.09 16.90 -0.65
CA GLN A 25 -18.92 15.72 -1.52
C GLN A 25 -18.29 16.10 -2.86
N GLY A 26 -16.98 16.30 -2.85
CA GLY A 26 -16.17 16.30 -4.06
C GLY A 26 -16.18 14.92 -4.75
N HIS A 27 -15.73 14.87 -6.00
CA HIS A 27 -15.62 13.62 -6.73
C HIS A 27 -14.44 12.79 -6.21
N VAL A 28 -14.70 11.50 -5.98
CA VAL A 28 -13.70 10.55 -5.44
C VAL A 28 -12.92 9.82 -6.55
N ALA A 29 -13.32 10.07 -7.81
CA ALA A 29 -12.68 9.58 -9.01
C ALA A 29 -12.56 10.71 -10.05
N PHE A 30 -11.47 10.70 -10.80
CA PHE A 30 -11.27 11.56 -11.97
C PHE A 30 -10.96 10.69 -13.21
N PRO A 31 -11.57 10.96 -14.37
CA PRO A 31 -12.64 11.93 -14.60
C PRO A 31 -13.93 11.54 -13.85
N GLU A 32 -14.76 12.51 -13.47
CA GLU A 32 -15.91 12.31 -12.55
C GLU A 32 -16.87 11.19 -12.98
N ARG A 33 -17.02 10.99 -14.30
CA ARG A 33 -17.80 9.91 -14.93
C ARG A 33 -17.41 8.51 -14.44
N TRP A 34 -16.21 8.34 -13.91
CA TRP A 34 -15.72 7.07 -13.37
C TRP A 34 -16.33 6.68 -12.04
N THR A 35 -17.03 7.57 -11.34
CA THR A 35 -17.65 7.26 -10.04
C THR A 35 -18.60 6.06 -10.12
N GLN A 36 -19.51 6.04 -11.10
CA GLN A 36 -20.44 4.90 -11.27
C GLN A 36 -19.71 3.61 -11.66
N LYS A 37 -18.71 3.72 -12.55
CA LYS A 37 -17.90 2.57 -12.97
C LYS A 37 -17.09 1.98 -11.81
N LEU A 38 -16.52 2.83 -10.95
CA LEU A 38 -15.82 2.41 -9.74
C LEU A 38 -16.76 1.60 -8.82
N LEU A 39 -18.00 2.06 -8.61
CA LEU A 39 -18.97 1.31 -7.79
C LEU A 39 -19.32 -0.05 -8.40
N GLN A 40 -19.47 -0.14 -9.73
CA GLN A 40 -19.68 -1.42 -10.41
C GLN A 40 -18.47 -2.35 -10.27
N LEU A 41 -17.26 -1.82 -10.40
CA LEU A 41 -16.02 -2.57 -10.22
C LEU A 41 -15.85 -3.02 -8.76
N ILE A 42 -16.28 -2.24 -7.77
CA ILE A 42 -16.27 -2.64 -6.36
C ILE A 42 -17.26 -3.80 -6.12
N ALA A 43 -18.45 -3.75 -6.74
CA ALA A 43 -19.49 -4.74 -6.54
C ALA A 43 -19.25 -6.07 -7.29
N SER A 44 -18.30 -6.11 -8.23
CA SER A 44 -18.02 -7.30 -9.03
C SER A 44 -17.37 -8.43 -8.23
N ASP A 45 -17.71 -9.67 -8.58
CA ASP A 45 -17.15 -10.93 -8.06
C ASP A 45 -16.06 -11.54 -8.95
N GLU A 46 -15.64 -10.84 -10.01
CA GLU A 46 -14.60 -11.30 -10.94
C GLU A 46 -13.31 -11.61 -10.20
N THR A 47 -12.79 -12.84 -10.34
CA THR A 47 -11.54 -13.24 -9.68
C THR A 47 -10.34 -13.01 -10.61
N LEU A 48 -9.27 -12.40 -10.09
CA LEU A 48 -8.05 -12.07 -10.82
C LEU A 48 -6.87 -13.01 -10.52
N THR A 49 -6.93 -13.73 -9.39
CA THR A 49 -5.86 -14.58 -8.85
C THR A 49 -6.32 -16.02 -8.75
N THR A 50 -5.37 -16.96 -8.69
CA THR A 50 -5.64 -18.36 -8.37
C THR A 50 -5.67 -18.63 -6.86
N ILE A 51 -5.14 -17.69 -6.07
CA ILE A 51 -5.20 -17.73 -4.61
C ILE A 51 -6.51 -17.10 -4.15
N ASP A 52 -7.40 -17.91 -3.58
CA ASP A 52 -8.67 -17.48 -2.98
C ASP A 52 -8.50 -16.77 -1.63
N ASP A 53 -9.56 -16.10 -1.16
CA ASP A 53 -9.66 -15.57 0.19
C ASP A 53 -9.58 -16.70 1.23
N ARG A 54 -8.40 -16.87 1.84
CA ARG A 54 -8.14 -17.88 2.86
C ARG A 54 -8.48 -17.41 4.29
N PHE A 55 -9.03 -16.22 4.48
CA PHE A 55 -9.47 -15.76 5.79
C PHE A 55 -10.89 -16.25 6.10
N LEU A 56 -11.71 -16.41 5.07
CA LEU A 56 -13.02 -17.05 5.18
C LEU A 56 -12.79 -18.57 5.35
N ASN A 57 -13.15 -19.10 6.52
CA ASN A 57 -13.06 -20.53 6.89
C ASN A 57 -11.67 -21.06 7.29
N ASN A 58 -10.81 -20.20 7.87
CA ASN A 58 -9.55 -20.65 8.47
C ASN A 58 -9.67 -20.79 9.99
N ASP A 59 -10.06 -21.99 10.43
CA ASP A 59 -10.22 -22.35 11.84
C ASP A 59 -8.90 -22.40 12.62
N ASP A 60 -7.75 -22.40 11.91
CA ASP A 60 -6.41 -22.41 12.51
C ASP A 60 -5.91 -21.00 12.89
N LEU A 61 -6.68 -19.94 12.57
CA LEU A 61 -6.32 -18.58 12.98
C LEU A 61 -6.45 -18.41 14.50
N PRO A 62 -5.51 -17.70 15.16
CA PRO A 62 -5.66 -17.38 16.57
C PRO A 62 -6.99 -16.69 16.87
N ARG A 63 -7.60 -16.98 18.02
CA ARG A 63 -8.95 -16.49 18.38
C ARG A 63 -9.10 -14.96 18.40
N TRP A 64 -8.00 -14.23 18.59
CA TRP A 64 -7.98 -12.76 18.54
C TRP A 64 -7.99 -12.19 17.12
N VAL A 65 -7.73 -13.01 16.10
CA VAL A 65 -7.73 -12.58 14.70
C VAL A 65 -9.17 -12.44 14.20
N ARG A 66 -9.54 -11.23 13.79
CA ARG A 66 -10.84 -10.95 13.16
C ARG A 66 -10.79 -11.34 11.68
N ALA A 67 -11.07 -12.61 11.37
CA ALA A 67 -11.06 -13.16 10.01
C ALA A 67 -11.85 -12.32 8.98
N LYS A 68 -13.05 -11.81 9.36
CA LYS A 68 -13.84 -10.90 8.52
C LYS A 68 -13.10 -9.60 8.17
N GLY A 69 -12.26 -9.09 9.07
CA GLY A 69 -11.45 -7.90 8.83
C GLY A 69 -10.38 -8.17 7.78
N LEU A 70 -9.68 -9.30 7.87
CA LEU A 70 -8.64 -9.69 6.91
C LEU A 70 -9.21 -10.05 5.53
N SER A 71 -10.38 -10.67 5.47
CA SER A 71 -11.13 -10.88 4.23
C SER A 71 -11.43 -9.56 3.52
N LYS A 72 -11.79 -8.49 4.25
CA LYS A 72 -11.95 -7.15 3.67
C LYS A 72 -10.64 -6.62 3.09
N VAL A 73 -9.50 -6.88 3.73
CA VAL A 73 -8.17 -6.46 3.22
C VAL A 73 -7.87 -7.18 1.91
N TYR A 74 -8.09 -8.50 1.86
CA TYR A 74 -7.99 -9.29 0.62
C TYR A 74 -8.85 -8.69 -0.51
N HIS A 75 -10.13 -8.46 -0.24
CA HIS A 75 -11.04 -7.89 -1.25
C HIS A 75 -10.63 -6.49 -1.71
N ARG A 76 -10.02 -5.67 -0.86
CA ARG A 76 -9.59 -4.31 -1.23
C ARG A 76 -8.48 -4.32 -2.27
N ASP A 77 -7.39 -5.05 -2.02
CA ASP A 77 -6.27 -5.12 -2.97
C ASP A 77 -6.72 -5.73 -4.31
N HIS A 78 -7.63 -6.71 -4.26
CA HIS A 78 -8.28 -7.29 -5.43
C HIS A 78 -9.00 -6.23 -6.29
N VAL A 79 -9.87 -5.45 -5.65
CA VAL A 79 -10.65 -4.41 -6.34
C VAL A 79 -9.75 -3.28 -6.83
N VAL A 80 -8.71 -2.89 -6.08
CA VAL A 80 -7.73 -1.89 -6.52
C VAL A 80 -7.09 -2.31 -7.84
N VAL A 81 -6.67 -3.58 -7.96
CA VAL A 81 -6.10 -4.10 -9.21
C VAL A 81 -7.13 -4.16 -10.33
N ARG A 82 -8.36 -4.57 -10.03
CA ARG A 82 -9.47 -4.57 -11.01
C ARG A 82 -9.73 -3.17 -11.58
N VAL A 83 -9.74 -2.16 -10.71
CA VAL A 83 -9.89 -0.75 -11.10
C VAL A 83 -8.69 -0.29 -11.95
N ALA A 84 -7.47 -0.64 -11.55
CA ALA A 84 -6.27 -0.32 -12.32
C ALA A 84 -6.31 -0.94 -13.74
N LEU A 85 -6.73 -2.20 -13.89
CA LEU A 85 -6.91 -2.84 -15.20
C LEU A 85 -7.98 -2.14 -16.05
N ALA A 86 -9.08 -1.71 -15.43
CA ALA A 86 -10.10 -0.98 -16.15
C ALA A 86 -9.61 0.39 -16.63
N ILE A 87 -8.80 1.08 -15.81
CA ILE A 87 -8.20 2.38 -16.13
C ILE A 87 -7.20 2.21 -17.28
N GLU A 88 -6.34 1.19 -17.21
CA GLU A 88 -5.40 0.88 -18.29
C GLU A 88 -6.14 0.62 -19.61
N ARG A 89 -7.26 -0.13 -19.59
CA ARG A 89 -8.01 -0.45 -20.81
C ARG A 89 -8.73 0.74 -21.46
N GLU A 90 -9.20 1.71 -20.69
CA GLU A 90 -10.04 2.80 -21.21
C GLU A 90 -9.34 4.15 -21.25
N ILE A 91 -8.57 4.49 -20.20
CA ILE A 91 -7.92 5.79 -20.08
C ILE A 91 -6.52 5.77 -20.69
N GLN A 92 -5.81 4.64 -20.59
CA GLN A 92 -4.42 4.48 -21.07
C GLN A 92 -3.50 5.64 -20.63
N PRO A 93 -3.35 5.87 -19.32
CA PRO A 93 -2.53 6.99 -18.84
C PRO A 93 -1.03 6.76 -19.08
N ASP A 94 -0.27 7.82 -19.30
CA ASP A 94 1.21 7.77 -19.39
C ASP A 94 1.88 7.34 -18.07
N LEU A 95 1.17 7.52 -16.94
CA LEU A 95 1.59 7.08 -15.61
C LEU A 95 0.41 6.50 -14.83
N LEU A 96 0.49 5.21 -14.47
CA LEU A 96 -0.43 4.55 -13.57
C LEU A 96 0.27 4.14 -12.27
N MET A 97 -0.12 4.79 -11.17
CA MET A 97 0.30 4.41 -9.82
C MET A 97 -0.80 3.60 -9.14
N VAL A 98 -0.45 2.44 -8.60
CA VAL A 98 -1.37 1.52 -7.89
C VAL A 98 -0.83 1.29 -6.49
N TYR A 99 -1.67 1.49 -5.47
CA TYR A 99 -1.30 1.32 -4.06
C TYR A 99 -2.01 0.09 -3.47
N LEU A 100 -1.23 -0.91 -3.04
CA LEU A 100 -1.70 -2.13 -2.40
C LEU A 100 -1.29 -2.11 -0.93
N LYS A 101 -2.29 -2.05 -0.03
CA LYS A 101 -2.04 -1.89 1.41
C LYS A 101 -1.95 -3.23 2.14
N GLY A 102 -2.36 -4.33 1.51
CA GLY A 102 -2.67 -5.54 2.27
C GLY A 102 -1.51 -6.16 3.04
N ILE A 103 -0.29 -6.11 2.50
CA ILE A 103 0.92 -6.61 3.18
C ILE A 103 1.15 -5.87 4.51
N ASP A 104 0.98 -4.55 4.51
CA ASP A 104 1.09 -3.71 5.71
C ASP A 104 0.06 -4.14 6.77
N ALA A 105 -1.21 -4.18 6.36
CA ALA A 105 -2.31 -4.55 7.25
C ALA A 105 -2.15 -5.94 7.87
N LEU A 106 -1.64 -6.92 7.12
CA LEU A 106 -1.40 -8.27 7.63
C LEU A 106 -0.13 -8.37 8.47
N SER A 107 0.90 -7.60 8.14
CA SER A 107 2.14 -7.58 8.91
C SER A 107 1.88 -7.05 10.32
N HIS A 108 1.05 -6.02 10.48
CA HIS A 108 0.57 -5.59 11.81
C HIS A 108 -0.12 -6.70 12.62
N VAL A 109 -0.68 -7.74 12.00
CA VAL A 109 -1.36 -8.85 12.71
C VAL A 109 -0.44 -10.04 12.92
N PHE A 110 0.43 -10.36 11.96
CA PHE A 110 1.15 -11.63 11.91
C PHE A 110 2.67 -11.52 12.02
N TRP A 111 3.27 -10.33 12.14
CA TRP A 111 4.74 -10.17 12.16
C TRP A 111 5.43 -10.99 13.26
N ALA A 112 4.82 -11.11 14.44
CA ALA A 112 5.32 -11.97 15.51
C ALA A 112 5.42 -13.46 15.16
N SER A 113 4.79 -13.87 14.06
CA SER A 113 4.91 -15.23 13.54
C SER A 113 6.21 -15.46 12.77
N VAL A 114 6.86 -14.41 12.25
CA VAL A 114 8.06 -14.51 11.42
C VAL A 114 9.33 -14.04 12.13
N GLU A 115 9.23 -13.15 13.11
CA GLU A 115 10.37 -12.65 13.92
C GLU A 115 10.84 -13.65 15.00
N PRO A 116 12.12 -13.67 15.42
CA PRO A 116 12.59 -14.53 16.50
C PRO A 116 11.75 -14.39 17.78
N SER A 117 11.28 -15.51 18.34
CA SER A 117 10.32 -15.48 19.46
C SER A 117 10.90 -14.88 20.75
N ASN A 118 12.22 -14.81 20.89
CA ASN A 118 12.89 -14.18 22.01
C ASN A 118 12.76 -12.64 22.03
N LEU A 119 12.33 -12.01 20.93
CA LEU A 119 12.00 -10.59 20.88
C LEU A 119 10.71 -10.25 21.64
N TYR A 120 9.88 -11.25 21.96
CA TYR A 120 8.59 -11.05 22.61
C TYR A 120 8.57 -11.58 24.06
N PRO A 121 7.77 -10.96 24.96
CA PRO A 121 7.58 -11.42 26.34
C PRO A 121 7.13 -12.89 26.38
N PRO A 122 7.74 -13.75 27.20
CA PRO A 122 7.44 -15.19 27.23
C PRO A 122 5.94 -15.54 27.33
N GLN A 123 5.17 -14.74 28.07
CA GLN A 123 3.75 -14.95 28.33
C GLN A 123 2.85 -14.62 27.13
N LEU A 124 3.33 -13.77 26.21
CA LEU A 124 2.58 -13.35 25.03
C LEU A 124 2.97 -14.11 23.76
N ARG A 125 4.05 -14.90 23.80
CA ARG A 125 4.57 -15.62 22.64
C ARG A 125 3.49 -16.50 22.01
N PRO A 126 3.31 -16.45 20.68
CA PRO A 126 2.41 -17.37 20.00
C PRO A 126 2.81 -18.81 20.27
N SER A 127 1.82 -19.71 20.41
CA SER A 127 2.09 -21.14 20.46
C SER A 127 2.83 -21.60 19.18
N PRO A 128 3.57 -22.73 19.20
CA PRO A 128 4.23 -23.23 18.01
C PRO A 128 3.28 -23.42 16.81
N SER A 129 2.05 -23.88 17.05
CA SER A 129 1.02 -24.00 16.00
C SER A 129 0.53 -22.64 15.51
N GLY A 130 0.25 -21.69 16.42
CA GLY A 130 -0.19 -20.33 16.08
C GLY A 130 0.86 -19.56 15.28
N ARG A 131 2.13 -19.67 15.67
CA ARG A 131 3.27 -19.12 14.92
C ARG A 131 3.34 -19.70 13.50
N LYS A 132 3.22 -21.01 13.35
CA LYS A 132 3.24 -21.67 12.04
C LYS A 132 2.06 -21.24 11.16
N ALA A 133 0.86 -21.14 11.74
CA ALA A 133 -0.34 -20.71 11.04
C ALA A 133 -0.21 -19.25 10.58
N GLY A 134 0.17 -18.33 11.47
CA GLY A 134 0.35 -16.91 11.14
C GLY A 134 1.43 -16.68 10.07
N ALA A 135 2.58 -17.38 10.17
CA ALA A 135 3.64 -17.27 9.17
C ALA A 135 3.19 -17.79 7.79
N LYS A 136 2.43 -18.90 7.77
CA LYS A 136 1.83 -19.44 6.54
C LYS A 136 0.83 -18.45 5.94
N THR A 137 -0.02 -17.84 6.75
CA THR A 137 -1.00 -16.84 6.33
C THR A 137 -0.32 -15.62 5.72
N LEU A 138 0.67 -15.04 6.40
CA LEU A 138 1.41 -13.89 5.89
C LEU A 138 2.12 -14.21 4.56
N ARG A 139 2.85 -15.33 4.49
CA ARG A 139 3.51 -15.76 3.24
C ARG A 139 2.54 -15.94 2.09
N LYS A 140 1.37 -16.55 2.35
CA LYS A 140 0.34 -16.72 1.32
C LYS A 140 -0.21 -15.39 0.82
N TYR A 141 -0.24 -14.37 1.67
CA TYR A 141 -0.63 -13.04 1.23
C TYR A 141 0.44 -12.38 0.35
N TYR A 142 1.73 -12.56 0.64
CA TYR A 142 2.80 -12.16 -0.28
C TYR A 142 2.67 -12.84 -1.65
N GLU A 143 2.39 -14.16 -1.68
CA GLU A 143 2.12 -14.89 -2.93
C GLU A 143 0.89 -14.33 -3.68
N TYR A 144 -0.17 -13.97 -2.95
CA TYR A 144 -1.36 -13.33 -3.51
C TYR A 144 -1.05 -11.96 -4.11
N THR A 145 -0.30 -11.10 -3.41
CA THR A 145 0.14 -9.81 -3.92
C THR A 145 1.04 -9.97 -5.16
N ASP A 146 1.92 -10.98 -5.19
CA ASP A 146 2.74 -11.30 -6.37
C ASP A 146 1.87 -11.70 -7.58
N GLU A 147 0.82 -12.51 -7.40
CA GLU A 147 -0.12 -12.83 -8.48
C GLU A 147 -0.85 -11.58 -9.00
N LEU A 148 -1.30 -10.69 -8.11
CA LEU A 148 -1.93 -9.42 -8.49
C LEU A 148 -0.97 -8.52 -9.29
N ILE A 149 0.28 -8.41 -8.84
CA ILE A 149 1.33 -7.70 -9.57
C ILE A 149 1.52 -8.34 -10.95
N GLY A 150 1.60 -9.67 -11.03
CA GLY A 150 1.71 -10.40 -12.28
C GLY A 150 0.54 -10.15 -13.23
N VAL A 151 -0.68 -9.99 -12.72
CA VAL A 151 -1.87 -9.61 -13.51
C VAL A 151 -1.69 -8.23 -14.15
N LEU A 152 -1.22 -7.23 -13.38
CA LEU A 152 -0.94 -5.89 -13.91
C LEU A 152 0.21 -5.92 -14.93
N MET A 153 1.32 -6.57 -14.59
CA MET A 153 2.53 -6.61 -15.41
C MET A 153 2.30 -7.18 -16.81
N ARG A 154 1.34 -8.11 -16.98
CA ARG A 154 0.98 -8.67 -18.30
C ARG A 154 0.41 -7.64 -19.27
N ARG A 155 0.02 -6.46 -18.80
CA ARG A 155 -0.48 -5.36 -19.64
C ARG A 155 0.64 -4.48 -20.21
N TYR A 156 1.84 -4.55 -19.63
CA TYR A 156 2.96 -3.69 -19.98
C TYR A 156 4.00 -4.40 -20.86
N ALA A 157 4.35 -3.75 -21.96
CA ALA A 157 5.32 -4.22 -22.93
C ALA A 157 6.76 -4.06 -22.41
N SER A 158 7.73 -4.56 -23.18
CA SER A 158 9.14 -4.52 -22.79
C SER A 158 9.75 -3.12 -22.82
N ASP A 159 9.07 -2.19 -23.49
CA ASP A 159 9.41 -0.77 -23.60
C ASP A 159 8.81 0.11 -22.48
N ASP A 160 7.90 -0.44 -21.67
CA ASP A 160 7.38 0.24 -20.49
C ASP A 160 8.33 0.13 -19.29
N LEU A 161 8.38 1.18 -18.47
CA LEU A 161 8.97 1.13 -17.13
C LEU A 161 7.92 0.67 -16.12
N VAL A 162 8.20 -0.47 -15.48
CA VAL A 162 7.44 -0.97 -14.32
C VAL A 162 8.33 -0.90 -13.10
N MET A 163 7.86 -0.21 -12.06
CA MET A 163 8.50 -0.16 -10.74
C MET A 163 7.56 -0.71 -9.69
N ILE A 164 8.07 -1.58 -8.83
CA ILE A 164 7.41 -2.09 -7.62
C ILE A 164 8.22 -1.54 -6.46
N VAL A 165 7.59 -0.72 -5.63
CA VAL A 165 8.25 -0.04 -4.52
C VAL A 165 7.46 -0.31 -3.25
N SER A 166 8.17 -0.76 -2.21
CA SER A 166 7.71 -0.76 -0.84
C SER A 166 8.44 0.38 -0.11
N ASP A 167 7.67 1.18 0.61
CA ASP A 167 8.12 2.37 1.32
C ASP A 167 8.84 2.05 2.63
N HIS A 168 8.51 0.92 3.26
CA HIS A 168 9.16 0.44 4.48
C HIS A 168 9.03 -1.08 4.66
N GLY A 169 9.83 -1.60 5.58
CA GLY A 169 9.74 -2.95 6.14
C GLY A 169 8.96 -2.98 7.46
N PHE A 170 9.26 -3.97 8.30
CA PHE A 170 8.63 -4.15 9.60
C PHE A 170 9.63 -4.67 10.63
N GLU A 171 9.35 -4.37 11.90
CA GLU A 171 10.07 -4.88 13.06
C GLU A 171 9.11 -5.41 14.14
N ALA A 172 9.67 -6.09 15.14
CA ALA A 172 8.91 -6.60 16.27
C ALA A 172 8.35 -5.47 17.15
N GLY A 173 7.02 -5.43 17.32
CA GLY A 173 6.33 -4.56 18.26
C GLY A 173 5.59 -5.30 19.36
N VAL A 174 5.34 -4.60 20.46
CA VAL A 174 4.52 -5.06 21.58
C VAL A 174 3.64 -3.90 22.04
N THR A 175 2.31 -4.07 21.93
CA THR A 175 1.36 -3.08 22.47
C THR A 175 0.33 -3.78 23.35
N GLY A 176 0.38 -3.49 24.65
CA GLY A 176 -0.47 -4.17 25.64
C GLY A 176 -0.28 -5.68 25.59
N THR A 177 -1.31 -6.41 25.15
CA THR A 177 -1.28 -7.88 24.99
C THR A 177 -1.13 -8.33 23.53
N THR A 178 -1.02 -7.39 22.59
CA THR A 178 -0.83 -7.67 21.16
C THR A 178 0.64 -7.63 20.77
N LEU A 179 1.00 -8.38 19.74
CA LEU A 179 2.36 -8.47 19.20
C LEU A 179 2.38 -8.02 17.72
N PRO A 180 2.10 -6.74 17.44
CA PRO A 180 2.04 -6.27 16.07
C PRO A 180 3.43 -6.23 15.42
N GLY A 181 3.46 -6.28 14.10
CA GLY A 181 4.57 -5.64 13.38
C GLY A 181 4.45 -4.13 13.55
N ILE A 182 5.58 -3.43 13.72
CA ILE A 182 5.63 -1.97 13.72
C ILE A 182 6.71 -1.50 12.74
N HIS A 183 6.78 -0.19 12.49
CA HIS A 183 7.75 0.41 11.57
C HIS A 183 8.17 1.82 12.05
N GLU A 184 8.57 1.92 13.32
CA GLU A 184 8.87 3.20 13.97
C GLU A 184 10.38 3.51 14.06
N SER A 185 11.23 2.49 13.91
CA SER A 185 12.69 2.64 13.99
C SER A 185 13.40 2.33 12.67
N GLU A 186 14.71 2.63 12.62
CA GLU A 186 15.56 2.36 11.46
C GLU A 186 15.60 0.87 11.07
N LYS A 187 15.24 -0.06 11.95
CA LYS A 187 15.20 -1.49 11.60
C LYS A 187 14.13 -1.84 10.58
N ALA A 188 13.10 -1.00 10.48
CA ALA A 188 11.98 -1.17 9.57
C ALA A 188 11.99 -0.17 8.41
N ILE A 189 13.01 0.68 8.29
CA ILE A 189 13.04 1.72 7.24
C ILE A 189 13.26 1.14 5.85
N ASP A 190 13.89 -0.03 5.77
CA ASP A 190 14.24 -0.66 4.50
C ASP A 190 13.01 -1.37 3.90
N GLY A 191 12.53 -0.81 2.79
CA GLY A 191 11.59 -1.46 1.88
C GLY A 191 12.30 -2.28 0.79
N VAL A 192 11.58 -2.59 -0.28
CA VAL A 192 12.11 -3.25 -1.48
C VAL A 192 11.79 -2.47 -2.73
N VAL A 193 12.69 -2.53 -3.71
CA VAL A 193 12.45 -1.99 -5.05
C VAL A 193 12.77 -3.05 -6.11
N PHE A 194 11.83 -3.25 -7.02
CA PHE A 194 12.03 -3.98 -8.26
C PHE A 194 11.71 -3.05 -9.43
N ALA A 195 12.51 -3.11 -10.48
CA ALA A 195 12.27 -2.32 -11.68
C ALA A 195 12.56 -3.13 -12.95
N ARG A 196 11.74 -2.93 -13.98
CA ARG A 196 11.92 -3.49 -15.31
C ARG A 196 11.60 -2.42 -16.35
N GLY A 197 12.48 -2.21 -17.30
CA GLY A 197 12.24 -1.34 -18.45
C GLY A 197 13.47 -1.25 -19.35
N PRO A 198 13.37 -0.56 -20.50
CA PRO A 198 14.51 -0.30 -21.37
C PRO A 198 15.64 0.40 -20.63
N GLY A 199 16.88 0.02 -20.97
CA GLY A 199 18.07 0.64 -20.39
C GLY A 199 18.38 0.23 -18.95
N LEU A 200 17.49 -0.51 -18.26
CA LEU A 200 17.77 -1.00 -16.91
C LEU A 200 18.68 -2.24 -16.94
N PRO A 201 19.68 -2.33 -16.04
CA PRO A 201 20.52 -3.51 -15.90
C PRO A 201 19.69 -4.74 -15.49
N ARG A 202 20.10 -5.93 -15.96
CA ARG A 202 19.49 -7.20 -15.54
C ARG A 202 20.14 -7.70 -14.25
N GLY A 203 19.31 -8.22 -13.34
CA GLY A 203 19.75 -8.86 -12.10
C GLY A 203 19.84 -7.90 -10.92
N LEU A 204 20.47 -8.38 -9.83
CA LEU A 204 20.65 -7.58 -8.62
C LEU A 204 21.63 -6.45 -8.90
N THR A 205 21.16 -5.21 -8.76
CA THR A 205 22.04 -4.03 -8.82
C THR A 205 22.39 -3.62 -7.39
N ALA A 206 23.68 -3.38 -7.12
CA ALA A 206 24.10 -2.87 -5.84
C ALA A 206 23.74 -1.38 -5.70
N GLY A 207 23.21 -0.99 -4.55
CA GLY A 207 22.88 0.40 -4.24
C GLY A 207 21.65 0.53 -3.37
N PHE A 208 21.47 1.72 -2.79
CA PHE A 208 20.26 2.11 -2.07
C PHE A 208 19.51 3.13 -2.91
N LEU A 209 18.18 3.01 -2.94
CA LEU A 209 17.28 4.01 -3.49
C LEU A 209 16.47 4.58 -2.33
N LYS A 210 16.40 5.91 -2.22
CA LYS A 210 15.51 6.55 -1.24
C LYS A 210 14.10 6.57 -1.80
N VAL A 211 13.09 6.54 -0.94
CA VAL A 211 11.70 6.76 -1.36
C VAL A 211 11.56 8.11 -2.09
N SER A 212 12.29 9.13 -1.65
CA SER A 212 12.33 10.46 -2.31
C SER A 212 12.90 10.44 -3.73
N ASP A 213 13.63 9.39 -4.12
CA ASP A 213 14.20 9.25 -5.47
C ASP A 213 13.15 8.73 -6.48
N VAL A 214 12.01 8.19 -6.04
CA VAL A 214 10.98 7.60 -6.93
C VAL A 214 10.40 8.64 -7.88
N THR A 215 9.94 9.78 -7.37
CA THR A 215 9.37 10.87 -8.18
C THR A 215 10.35 11.42 -9.23
N PRO A 216 11.58 11.86 -8.88
CA PRO A 216 12.52 12.36 -9.87
C PRO A 216 12.95 11.28 -10.89
N THR A 217 12.95 9.99 -10.51
CA THR A 217 13.18 8.88 -11.45
C THR A 217 12.07 8.79 -12.49
N ILE A 218 10.80 8.83 -12.05
CA ILE A 218 9.64 8.77 -12.95
C ILE A 218 9.62 9.98 -13.90
N LEU A 219 9.88 11.18 -13.39
CA LEU A 219 9.94 12.39 -14.22
C LEU A 219 11.03 12.29 -15.28
N ALA A 220 12.25 11.90 -14.88
CA ALA A 220 13.37 11.73 -15.81
C ALA A 220 13.06 10.66 -16.87
N TRP A 221 12.40 9.56 -16.51
CA TRP A 221 11.97 8.52 -17.45
C TRP A 221 10.95 9.04 -18.48
N LEU A 222 9.99 9.84 -18.03
CA LEU A 222 8.97 10.46 -18.88
C LEU A 222 9.50 11.63 -19.73
N GLY A 223 10.80 11.96 -19.61
CA GLY A 223 11.39 13.12 -20.28
C GLY A 223 10.89 14.46 -19.71
N LEU A 224 10.33 14.45 -18.51
CA LEU A 224 9.89 15.65 -17.81
C LEU A 224 11.03 16.25 -16.97
N PRO A 225 11.07 17.58 -16.80
CA PRO A 225 12.10 18.21 -15.98
C PRO A 225 12.07 17.73 -14.53
N VAL A 226 13.25 17.60 -13.92
CA VAL A 226 13.37 17.31 -12.50
C VAL A 226 13.66 18.61 -11.78
N ALA A 227 12.88 18.93 -10.75
CA ALA A 227 13.08 20.17 -10.01
C ALA A 227 14.36 20.15 -9.16
N GLU A 228 14.97 21.33 -8.99
CA GLU A 228 16.20 21.50 -8.22
C GLU A 228 15.99 21.41 -6.71
N ASP A 229 14.78 21.69 -6.24
CA ASP A 229 14.38 21.66 -4.83
C ASP A 229 13.79 20.32 -4.37
N MET A 230 13.83 19.27 -5.21
CA MET A 230 13.45 17.92 -4.81
C MET A 230 14.50 17.30 -3.87
N ASP A 231 14.04 16.65 -2.79
CA ASP A 231 14.91 15.94 -1.83
C ASP A 231 15.66 14.74 -2.44
N GLY A 232 15.08 14.14 -3.48
CA GLY A 232 15.64 12.98 -4.18
C GLY A 232 16.24 13.33 -5.54
N ALA A 233 16.92 12.34 -6.13
CA ALA A 233 17.49 12.42 -7.47
C ALA A 233 17.04 11.24 -8.33
N PRO A 234 17.12 11.33 -9.68
CA PRO A 234 16.83 10.19 -10.54
C PRO A 234 17.70 8.99 -10.18
N ALA A 235 17.10 7.80 -10.20
CA ALA A 235 17.77 6.58 -9.82
C ALA A 235 19.03 6.33 -10.67
N PRO A 236 20.13 5.85 -10.07
CA PRO A 236 21.39 5.66 -10.78
C PRO A 236 21.34 4.57 -11.86
N PHE A 237 20.35 3.68 -11.80
CA PHE A 237 20.12 2.66 -12.83
C PHE A 237 19.40 3.20 -14.07
N LEU A 238 18.89 4.44 -14.02
CA LEU A 238 18.18 5.06 -15.12
C LEU A 238 19.18 5.59 -16.14
N ASN A 239 19.16 5.04 -17.36
CA ASN A 239 20.00 5.49 -18.46
C ASN A 239 19.19 6.35 -19.44
N VAL A 240 19.09 7.64 -19.16
CA VAL A 240 18.47 8.64 -20.03
C VAL A 240 19.54 9.60 -20.58
N GLU A 241 19.41 10.00 -21.85
CA GLU A 241 20.44 10.83 -22.51
C GLU A 241 20.63 12.19 -21.83
N ARG A 242 19.52 12.79 -21.36
CA ARG A 242 19.52 14.09 -20.69
C ARG A 242 18.35 14.19 -19.72
N VAL A 243 18.63 14.73 -18.53
CA VAL A 243 17.61 15.13 -17.56
C VAL A 243 17.47 16.65 -17.62
N GLU A 244 16.31 17.14 -18.04
CA GLU A 244 16.00 18.57 -17.95
C GLU A 244 15.80 18.99 -16.49
N ARG A 245 16.08 20.25 -16.17
CA ARG A 245 15.99 20.79 -14.80
C ARG A 245 15.17 22.08 -14.81
N ILE A 246 14.37 22.25 -13.76
CA ILE A 246 13.66 23.50 -13.45
C ILE A 246 13.93 23.88 -12.00
N ALA A 247 13.71 25.15 -11.63
CA ALA A 247 13.91 25.60 -10.26
C ALA A 247 12.99 24.88 -9.26
N THR A 248 11.68 24.87 -9.53
CA THR A 248 10.67 24.28 -8.64
C THR A 248 9.37 23.97 -9.39
N TYR A 249 8.62 22.97 -8.93
CA TYR A 249 7.22 22.75 -9.31
C TYR A 249 6.23 23.49 -8.39
N ASP A 250 6.68 24.03 -7.26
CA ASP A 250 5.86 24.71 -6.26
C ASP A 250 5.58 26.18 -6.66
N THR A 251 4.99 26.36 -7.84
CA THR A 251 4.67 27.69 -8.41
C THR A 251 3.27 28.17 -8.05
N HIS A 252 2.47 27.34 -7.38
CA HIS A 252 1.09 27.63 -7.00
C HIS A 252 0.93 27.55 -5.48
N ALA A 253 0.17 28.48 -4.91
CA ALA A 253 -0.15 28.43 -3.49
C ALA A 253 -0.96 27.16 -3.18
N ILE A 254 -0.38 26.25 -2.39
CA ILE A 254 -1.11 25.12 -1.82
C ILE A 254 -1.92 25.64 -0.63
N GLU A 255 -3.24 25.67 -0.76
CA GLU A 255 -4.13 25.93 0.38
C GLU A 255 -3.99 24.78 1.39
N ARG A 256 -3.30 25.05 2.49
CA ARG A 256 -3.25 24.11 3.62
C ARG A 256 -4.50 24.33 4.47
N MET A 257 -5.36 23.32 4.55
CA MET A 257 -6.44 23.28 5.53
C MET A 257 -5.81 23.44 6.93
N GLY A 258 -6.22 24.47 7.66
CA GLY A 258 -5.70 24.73 9.01
C GLY A 258 -5.92 23.52 9.92
N GLY A 259 -4.92 23.20 10.75
CA GLY A 259 -4.99 22.11 11.72
C GLY A 259 -6.03 22.39 12.79
N GLY A 260 -7.29 22.07 12.51
CA GLY A 260 -8.33 21.94 13.53
C GLY A 260 -8.17 20.61 14.26
N SER A 261 -8.40 20.59 15.58
CA SER A 261 -8.54 19.34 16.32
C SER A 261 -9.65 18.53 15.66
N SER A 262 -9.30 17.38 15.09
CA SER A 262 -10.25 16.55 14.34
C SER A 262 -11.40 16.07 15.22
N GLY A 263 -11.23 16.11 16.55
CA GLY A 263 -12.26 15.76 17.54
C GLY A 263 -12.82 14.35 17.30
N ALA A 264 -12.07 13.53 16.58
CA ALA A 264 -12.25 12.12 16.35
C ALA A 264 -11.30 11.31 17.24
N GLU A 265 -10.86 11.92 18.34
CA GLU A 265 -10.05 11.28 19.37
C GLU A 265 -10.75 10.00 19.83
N GLU A 266 -12.07 10.03 20.06
CA GLU A 266 -12.85 8.87 20.52
C GLU A 266 -12.90 7.73 19.50
N GLU A 267 -12.96 8.02 18.19
CA GLU A 267 -13.05 6.98 17.14
C GLU A 267 -11.64 6.46 16.75
N ILE A 268 -10.60 7.29 16.83
CA ILE A 268 -9.19 6.85 16.78
C ILE A 268 -8.88 5.96 17.98
N LEU A 269 -9.42 6.29 19.16
CA LEU A 269 -9.32 5.45 20.35
C LEU A 269 -10.09 4.13 20.15
N GLU A 270 -11.29 4.12 19.55
CA GLU A 270 -12.01 2.88 19.19
C GLU A 270 -11.23 2.04 18.16
N GLU A 271 -10.52 2.66 17.23
CA GLU A 271 -9.68 1.97 16.25
C GLU A 271 -8.42 1.39 16.90
N LEU A 272 -7.76 2.14 17.78
CA LEU A 272 -6.68 1.65 18.61
C LEU A 272 -7.16 0.53 19.55
N GLN A 273 -8.37 0.58 20.10
CA GLN A 273 -8.99 -0.53 20.84
C GLN A 273 -9.27 -1.74 19.94
N ALA A 274 -9.79 -1.53 18.73
CA ALA A 274 -10.06 -2.61 17.77
C ALA A 274 -8.78 -3.29 17.26
N LEU A 275 -7.66 -2.57 17.28
CA LEU A 275 -6.31 -3.04 16.98
C LEU A 275 -5.53 -3.50 18.24
N GLY A 276 -6.07 -3.27 19.44
CA GLY A 276 -5.52 -3.72 20.73
C GLY A 276 -4.43 -2.84 21.36
N TYR A 277 -4.34 -1.57 20.98
CA TYR A 277 -3.35 -0.59 21.43
C TYR A 277 -3.69 0.09 22.78
N ILE A 278 -4.95 0.08 23.19
CA ILE A 278 -5.47 0.72 24.43
C ILE A 278 -6.72 -0.03 24.93
N GLU A 279 -7.01 0.05 26.24
CA GLU A 279 -8.18 -0.57 26.88
C GLU A 279 -9.46 0.25 26.73
#